data_AF-A0A0N4YSR1-F1
#
_entry.id   AF-A0A0N4YSR1-F1
#
_cell.length_a   1.000
_cell.length_b   1.000
_cell.length_c   1.000
_cell.angle_alpha   90.00
_cell.angle_beta   90.00
_cell.angle_gamma   90.00
#
_symmetry.space_group_name_H-M   'P 1'
#
loop_
_entity.id
_entity.type
_entity.pdbx_description
1 polymer ?
#
loop_
_entity_poly.entity_id
_entity_poly.type
_entity_poly.pdbx_seq_one_letter_code
_entity_poly.pdbx_strand_id
1 'polypeptide(L)'
;MSALRIYLQVVKGSSPFWIRILVGILRIWFFIYDCLNYIPYQLFNSPVEKLRKSDATKAQWVDARDGPIRHVDGLKTEQFPGKNTVDKVWRHIVELYDESPALGTRQLLAVHHEKQAGGRVFEKWELGEYEWMSYREVEAKVSVVAAGLKDLATGDEPKVVIFAETRAHWLITALACFRANIPIVTVYATLGEDAIMDRIFKAVSEEVAASPRIMQELFKLNYERKRARYQEGYCSPFLDRIIFKKIRKLLGGQLKGVLSGGAPLNAETQRFMNICMCCPVVQGYGLTETCGAACVADINDLSTGTVGPPVRCCEILLREWAEGGYSPFNDPPRGEILISGENVSPGYFKLPEKTDEEFIMYKGKRCFCTGDIGEKRKDGSIIIVDRKKDLVKLQHGEYVSLAKVRS
;
A
#
# COMPACT_ATOMS: atom_id res chain seq x y z
N MET A 1 13.75 -17.60 -20.37
CA MET A 1 14.86 -18.56 -20.56
C MET A 1 16.16 -18.16 -19.82
N SER A 2 16.12 -17.48 -18.66
CA SER A 2 17.34 -16.83 -18.11
C SER A 2 17.64 -16.96 -16.60
N ALA A 3 16.86 -17.69 -15.78
CA ALA A 3 17.23 -17.90 -14.37
C ALA A 3 17.87 -19.29 -14.12
N LEU A 4 17.47 -20.33 -14.86
CA LEU A 4 17.99 -21.69 -14.71
C LEU A 4 19.42 -21.86 -15.26
N ARG A 5 19.87 -20.96 -16.16
CA ARG A 5 21.23 -21.00 -16.72
C ARG A 5 22.30 -20.54 -15.73
N ILE A 6 21.97 -19.64 -14.80
CA ILE A 6 22.93 -19.21 -13.76
C ILE A 6 23.15 -20.32 -12.72
N TYR A 7 22.13 -21.14 -12.46
CA TYR A 7 22.26 -22.29 -11.55
C TYR A 7 23.07 -23.46 -12.14
N LEU A 8 23.22 -23.51 -13.47
CA LEU A 8 23.96 -24.57 -14.19
C LEU A 8 25.33 -24.13 -14.72
N GLN A 9 25.68 -22.84 -14.65
CA GLN A 9 27.00 -22.35 -15.09
C GLN A 9 28.02 -22.12 -13.98
N VAL A 10 27.68 -22.32 -12.71
CA VAL A 10 28.70 -22.48 -11.65
C VAL A 10 29.22 -23.92 -11.64
N VAL A 11 30.02 -24.15 -12.69
CA VAL A 11 31.18 -25.04 -12.77
C VAL A 11 30.93 -26.55 -12.91
N LYS A 12 30.69 -26.96 -14.16
CA LYS A 12 31.39 -28.13 -14.70
C LYS A 12 32.89 -27.79 -14.81
N GLY A 13 33.70 -28.32 -13.90
CA GLY A 13 35.11 -28.64 -14.20
C GLY A 13 36.24 -27.91 -13.46
N SER A 14 36.19 -26.61 -13.14
CA SER A 14 37.41 -25.83 -12.83
C SER A 14 37.40 -24.93 -11.57
N SER A 15 36.49 -25.13 -10.60
CA SER A 15 36.61 -24.39 -9.31
C SER A 15 37.76 -24.99 -8.49
N PRO A 16 38.65 -24.18 -7.90
CA PRO A 16 39.65 -24.64 -6.94
C PRO A 16 39.03 -25.53 -5.85
N PHE A 17 39.76 -26.56 -5.43
CA PHE A 17 39.28 -27.56 -4.46
C PHE A 17 38.75 -26.93 -3.15
N TRP A 18 39.40 -25.87 -2.66
CA TRP A 18 38.98 -25.15 -1.46
C TRP A 18 37.62 -24.45 -1.64
N ILE A 19 37.30 -23.94 -2.83
CA ILE A 19 35.97 -23.35 -3.12
C ILE A 19 34.91 -24.44 -3.12
N ARG A 20 35.21 -25.63 -3.65
CA ARG A 20 34.27 -26.77 -3.64
C ARG A 20 33.99 -27.26 -2.22
N ILE A 21 35.01 -27.30 -1.37
CA ILE A 21 34.87 -27.59 0.07
C ILE A 21 34.01 -26.51 0.73
N LEU A 22 34.31 -25.23 0.52
CA LEU A 22 33.55 -24.12 1.10
C LEU A 22 32.07 -24.17 0.68
N VAL A 23 31.79 -24.40 -0.61
CA VAL A 23 30.43 -24.57 -1.14
C VAL A 23 29.77 -25.82 -0.57
N GLY A 24 30.51 -26.92 -0.38
CA GLY A 24 30.01 -28.13 0.28
C GLY A 24 29.62 -27.88 1.74
N ILE A 25 30.48 -27.20 2.50
CA ILE A 25 30.20 -26.78 3.89
C ILE A 25 28.98 -25.87 3.93
N LEU A 26 28.91 -24.88 3.04
CA LEU A 26 27.73 -24.01 2.93
C LEU A 26 26.47 -24.79 2.60
N ARG A 27 26.52 -25.77 1.69
CA ARG A 27 25.36 -26.64 1.36
C ARG A 27 24.90 -27.45 2.55
N ILE A 28 25.82 -28.05 3.31
CA ILE A 28 25.49 -28.81 4.53
C ILE A 28 24.88 -27.88 5.57
N TRP A 29 25.50 -26.72 5.81
CA TRP A 29 24.98 -25.70 6.72
C TRP A 29 23.58 -25.25 6.33
N PHE A 30 23.36 -25.02 5.03
CA PHE A 30 22.08 -24.64 4.47
C PHE A 30 21.01 -25.75 4.58
N PHE A 31 21.41 -27.00 4.40
CA PHE A 31 20.52 -28.14 4.59
C PHE A 31 20.08 -28.25 6.06
N ILE A 32 21.05 -28.17 6.99
CA ILE A 32 20.77 -28.16 8.43
C ILE A 32 19.87 -26.97 8.78
N TYR A 33 20.17 -25.78 8.27
CA TYR A 33 19.35 -24.58 8.43
C TYR A 33 17.92 -24.79 7.94
N ASP A 34 17.72 -25.39 6.76
CA ASP A 34 16.40 -25.65 6.20
C ASP A 34 15.61 -26.62 7.07
N CYS A 35 16.25 -27.69 7.53
CA CYS A 35 15.64 -28.63 8.46
C CYS A 35 15.22 -27.94 9.76
N LEU A 36 16.09 -27.12 10.36
CA LEU A 36 15.82 -26.46 11.63
C LEU A 36 14.80 -25.32 11.54
N ASN A 37 14.66 -24.66 10.39
CA ASN A 37 13.71 -23.54 10.24
C ASN A 37 12.38 -23.98 9.64
N TYR A 38 12.42 -24.70 8.51
CA TYR A 38 11.22 -24.92 7.71
C TYR A 38 10.44 -26.15 8.15
N ILE A 39 11.07 -27.18 8.73
CA ILE A 39 10.34 -28.32 9.29
C ILE A 39 9.50 -27.87 10.50
N PRO A 40 10.03 -27.16 11.51
CA PRO A 40 9.18 -26.63 12.58
C PRO A 40 8.14 -25.64 12.07
N TYR A 41 8.50 -24.75 11.12
CA TYR A 41 7.53 -23.83 10.54
C TYR A 41 6.37 -24.56 9.87
N GLN A 42 6.63 -25.65 9.14
CA GLN A 42 5.61 -26.48 8.48
C GLN A 42 4.75 -27.27 9.47
N LEU A 43 5.28 -27.58 10.66
CA LEU A 43 4.53 -28.24 11.74
C LEU A 43 3.59 -27.27 12.48
N PHE A 44 3.99 -26.02 12.67
CA PHE A 44 3.24 -25.02 13.45
C PHE A 44 2.48 -23.98 12.62
N ASN A 45 2.80 -23.86 11.33
CA ASN A 45 2.14 -22.98 10.38
C ASN A 45 1.90 -23.75 9.08
N SER A 46 0.92 -23.32 8.28
CA SER A 46 0.63 -23.94 6.99
C SER A 46 1.04 -23.03 5.83
N PRO A 47 2.24 -23.21 5.25
CA PRO A 47 2.63 -22.56 3.99
C PRO A 47 1.62 -22.80 2.87
N VAL A 48 1.05 -24.02 2.83
CA VAL A 48 0.02 -24.43 1.88
C VAL A 48 -1.23 -23.56 2.01
N GLU A 49 -1.66 -23.29 3.25
CA GLU A 49 -2.81 -22.41 3.49
C GLU A 49 -2.53 -20.97 3.07
N LYS A 50 -1.30 -20.48 3.27
CA LYS A 50 -0.89 -19.15 2.81
C LYS A 50 -0.92 -19.06 1.27
N LEU A 51 -0.39 -20.06 0.58
CA LEU A 51 -0.46 -20.16 -0.89
C LEU A 51 -1.92 -20.25 -1.36
N ARG A 52 -2.74 -21.09 -0.71
CA ARG A 52 -4.17 -21.21 -1.02
C ARG A 52 -4.89 -19.88 -0.88
N LYS A 53 -4.61 -19.09 0.16
CA LYS A 53 -5.16 -17.74 0.34
C LYS A 53 -4.63 -16.75 -0.70
N SER A 54 -3.34 -16.83 -1.04
CA SER A 54 -2.72 -16.01 -2.09
C SER A 54 -3.37 -16.25 -3.45
N ASP A 55 -3.66 -17.51 -3.79
CA ASP A 55 -4.18 -17.91 -5.10
C ASP A 55 -5.72 -17.95 -5.17
N ALA A 56 -6.40 -17.75 -4.04
CA ALA A 56 -7.85 -17.75 -3.97
C ALA A 56 -8.44 -16.65 -4.88
N THR A 57 -9.58 -16.95 -5.50
CA THR A 57 -10.39 -15.93 -6.17
C THR A 57 -10.87 -14.91 -5.14
N LYS A 58 -10.46 -13.66 -5.32
CA LYS A 58 -10.75 -12.53 -4.43
C LYS A 58 -11.86 -11.65 -4.97
N ALA A 59 -12.01 -11.60 -6.30
CA ALA A 59 -13.08 -10.91 -6.98
C ALA A 59 -13.49 -11.59 -8.29
N GLN A 60 -14.68 -11.29 -8.78
CA GLN A 60 -15.21 -11.87 -10.00
C GLN A 60 -16.12 -10.90 -10.75
N TRP A 61 -16.32 -11.17 -12.03
CA TRP A 61 -17.37 -10.51 -12.79
C TRP A 61 -18.74 -10.86 -12.22
N VAL A 62 -19.62 -9.88 -12.13
CA VAL A 62 -21.02 -10.03 -11.79
C VAL A 62 -21.81 -10.11 -13.09
N ASP A 63 -22.70 -11.10 -13.17
CA ASP A 63 -23.61 -11.42 -14.29
C ASP A 63 -22.93 -11.83 -15.61
N ALA A 64 -22.06 -11.01 -16.18
CA ALA A 64 -21.44 -11.23 -17.49
C ALA A 64 -19.97 -10.79 -17.55
N ARG A 65 -19.22 -11.34 -18.53
CA ARG A 65 -17.85 -10.90 -18.84
C ARG A 65 -17.94 -9.50 -19.45
N ASP A 66 -17.52 -8.49 -18.67
CA ASP A 66 -17.65 -7.03 -18.87
C ASP A 66 -18.59 -6.31 -17.85
N GLY A 67 -19.24 -7.06 -16.95
CA GLY A 67 -20.04 -6.50 -15.87
C GLY A 67 -19.19 -5.86 -14.76
N PRO A 68 -19.76 -5.55 -13.59
CA PRO A 68 -18.98 -5.13 -12.44
C PRO A 68 -18.05 -6.26 -11.95
N ILE A 69 -16.81 -5.91 -11.63
CA ILE A 69 -15.90 -6.75 -10.86
C ILE A 69 -16.15 -6.45 -9.39
N ARG A 70 -16.58 -7.45 -8.64
CA ARG A 70 -16.94 -7.33 -7.22
C ARG A 70 -16.14 -8.31 -6.38
N HIS A 71 -15.77 -7.89 -5.17
CA HIS A 71 -15.21 -8.77 -4.15
C HIS A 71 -16.13 -9.98 -3.90
N VAL A 72 -15.57 -11.18 -3.70
CA VAL A 72 -16.35 -12.43 -3.54
C VAL A 72 -17.27 -12.42 -2.33
N ASP A 73 -16.86 -11.77 -1.24
CA ASP A 73 -17.69 -11.57 -0.04
C ASP A 73 -18.87 -10.59 -0.23
N GLY A 74 -19.03 -10.02 -1.42
CA GLY A 74 -20.09 -9.06 -1.72
C GLY A 74 -19.81 -7.65 -1.22
N LEU A 75 -20.81 -6.78 -1.42
CA LEU A 75 -20.74 -5.37 -1.04
C LEU A 75 -21.11 -5.17 0.44
N LYS A 76 -20.50 -4.17 1.06
CA LYS A 76 -20.79 -3.69 2.41
C LYS A 76 -20.86 -2.17 2.42
N THR A 77 -21.92 -1.68 3.04
CA THR A 77 -22.21 -0.25 3.21
C THR A 77 -21.86 0.23 4.63
N GLU A 78 -21.82 -0.70 5.60
CA GLU A 78 -21.54 -0.39 7.01
C GLU A 78 -20.52 -1.36 7.61
N GLN A 79 -19.67 -0.83 8.50
CA GLN A 79 -18.76 -1.64 9.32
C GLN A 79 -19.44 -2.11 10.61
N PHE A 80 -20.16 -1.21 11.29
CA PHE A 80 -20.92 -1.49 12.50
C PHE A 80 -22.39 -1.18 12.23
N PRO A 81 -23.32 -2.11 12.54
CA PRO A 81 -24.74 -1.92 12.26
C PRO A 81 -25.28 -0.59 12.82
N GLY A 82 -25.88 0.23 11.94
CA GLY A 82 -26.50 1.51 12.30
C GLY A 82 -25.52 2.66 12.57
N LYS A 83 -24.21 2.43 12.43
CA LYS A 83 -23.16 3.46 12.59
C LYS A 83 -22.71 3.97 11.21
N ASN A 84 -23.63 4.62 10.51
CA ASN A 84 -23.47 5.08 9.13
C ASN A 84 -22.95 6.52 8.97
N THR A 85 -22.37 7.11 10.02
CA THR A 85 -21.68 8.40 9.95
C THR A 85 -20.36 8.30 10.72
N VAL A 86 -19.40 9.16 10.36
CA VAL A 86 -18.08 9.21 11.03
C VAL A 86 -18.24 9.46 12.54
N ASP A 87 -19.16 10.35 12.96
CA ASP A 87 -19.46 10.60 14.37
C ASP A 87 -20.01 9.36 15.10
N LYS A 88 -20.95 8.64 14.49
CA LYS A 88 -21.52 7.42 15.08
C LYS A 88 -20.45 6.34 15.25
N VAL A 89 -19.57 6.18 14.27
CA VAL A 89 -18.44 5.25 14.35
C VAL A 89 -17.50 5.70 15.46
N TRP A 90 -17.10 6.97 15.49
CA TRP A 90 -16.22 7.51 16.51
C TRP A 90 -16.75 7.27 17.94
N ARG A 91 -18.01 7.61 18.21
CA ARG A 91 -18.63 7.36 19.53
C ARG A 91 -18.67 5.88 19.89
N HIS A 92 -18.96 5.01 18.93
CA HIS A 92 -18.91 3.57 19.16
C HIS A 92 -17.50 3.08 19.53
N ILE A 93 -16.47 3.63 18.89
CA ILE A 93 -15.07 3.32 19.21
C ILE A 93 -14.71 3.85 20.61
N VAL A 94 -15.16 5.06 20.98
CA VAL A 94 -14.95 5.60 22.33
C VAL A 94 -15.59 4.70 23.39
N GLU A 95 -16.81 4.20 23.17
CA GLU A 95 -17.47 3.24 24.08
C GLU A 95 -16.66 1.95 24.28
N LEU A 96 -15.97 1.47 23.23
CA LEU A 96 -15.21 0.22 23.28
C LEU A 96 -13.84 0.37 23.95
N TYR A 97 -13.20 1.52 23.80
CA TYR A 97 -11.80 1.70 24.18
C TYR A 97 -11.59 2.69 25.33
N ASP A 98 -12.52 3.61 25.58
CA ASP A 98 -12.61 4.55 26.72
C ASP A 98 -11.26 5.12 27.20
N GLU A 99 -10.64 4.51 28.20
CA GLU A 99 -9.36 4.94 28.79
C GLU A 99 -8.10 4.52 28.00
N SER A 100 -8.25 3.79 26.90
CA SER A 100 -7.13 3.37 26.05
C SER A 100 -6.49 4.58 25.36
N PRO A 101 -5.15 4.59 25.15
CA PRO A 101 -4.47 5.66 24.42
C PRO A 101 -5.00 5.82 22.99
N ALA A 102 -5.37 7.04 22.62
CA ALA A 102 -5.92 7.38 21.30
C ALA A 102 -4.98 8.27 20.48
N LEU A 103 -4.52 9.40 21.04
CA LEU A 103 -3.67 10.37 20.33
C LEU A 103 -2.41 10.68 21.12
N GLY A 104 -1.26 10.38 20.52
CA GLY A 104 0.06 10.66 21.08
C GLY A 104 0.69 11.88 20.43
N THR A 105 1.20 12.81 21.24
CA THR A 105 1.97 13.98 20.78
C THR A 105 3.29 14.07 21.52
N ARG A 106 4.27 14.75 20.92
CA ARG A 106 5.58 15.01 21.54
C ARG A 106 5.83 16.50 21.55
N GLN A 107 6.39 17.01 22.65
CA GLN A 107 6.86 18.39 22.70
C GLN A 107 8.10 18.56 21.83
N LEU A 108 8.15 19.63 21.04
CA LEU A 108 9.38 20.06 20.38
C LEU A 108 10.27 20.75 21.40
N LEU A 109 11.40 20.14 21.75
CA LEU A 109 12.33 20.64 22.76
C LEU A 109 13.36 21.59 22.13
N ALA A 110 13.91 21.24 20.98
CA ALA A 110 14.88 22.06 20.26
C ALA A 110 14.86 21.79 18.75
N VAL A 111 15.33 22.75 17.97
CA VAL A 111 15.54 22.63 16.52
C VAL A 111 17.00 22.90 16.23
N HIS A 112 17.69 21.88 15.74
CA HIS A 112 19.11 21.93 15.39
C HIS A 112 19.26 22.09 13.88
N HIS A 113 20.17 22.95 13.45
CA HIS A 113 20.47 23.16 12.03
C HIS A 113 21.86 22.60 11.71
N GLU A 114 21.91 21.44 11.07
CA GLU A 114 23.16 20.79 10.69
C GLU A 114 23.50 21.09 9.22
N LYS A 115 24.60 21.79 8.97
CA LYS A 115 25.13 21.99 7.62
C LYS A 115 25.86 20.72 7.16
N GLN A 116 25.32 20.05 6.16
CA GLN A 116 25.99 18.92 5.52
C GLN A 116 27.14 19.38 4.62
N ALA A 117 28.07 18.46 4.33
CA ALA A 117 29.25 18.70 3.50
C ALA A 117 28.94 19.28 2.10
N GLY A 118 27.71 19.08 1.60
CA GLY A 118 27.21 19.67 0.34
C GLY A 118 26.52 21.03 0.46
N GLY A 119 26.63 21.72 1.61
CA GLY A 119 26.03 23.05 1.84
C GLY A 119 24.53 23.03 2.19
N ARG A 120 23.88 21.86 2.11
CA ARG A 120 22.47 21.68 2.50
C ARG A 120 22.34 21.74 4.02
N VAL A 121 21.46 22.62 4.51
CA VAL A 121 21.09 22.69 5.93
C VAL A 121 19.97 21.70 6.17
N PHE A 122 20.19 20.75 7.08
CA PHE A 122 19.14 19.87 7.58
C PHE A 122 18.62 20.41 8.91
N GLU A 123 17.30 20.54 9.00
CA GLU A 123 16.61 20.84 10.24
C GLU A 123 16.35 19.53 10.99
N LYS A 124 16.86 19.42 12.22
CA LYS A 124 16.74 18.24 13.06
C LYS A 124 16.00 18.61 14.33
N TRP A 125 14.85 17.96 14.53
CA TRP A 125 13.99 18.21 15.69
C TRP A 125 14.38 17.31 16.85
N GLU A 126 14.65 17.92 17.99
CA GLU A 126 14.74 17.24 19.28
C GLU A 126 13.35 17.23 19.89
N LEU A 127 12.79 16.02 20.05
CA LEU A 127 11.43 15.80 20.51
C LEU A 127 11.46 15.15 21.89
N GLY A 128 10.58 15.56 22.80
CA GLY A 128 10.43 15.00 24.13
C GLY A 128 9.77 13.62 24.13
N GLU A 129 9.29 13.15 25.28
CA GLU A 129 8.54 11.89 25.36
C GLU A 129 7.13 12.01 24.76
N TYR A 130 6.51 10.86 24.49
CA TYR A 130 5.11 10.85 24.06
C TYR A 130 4.17 11.12 25.23
N GLU A 131 3.31 12.12 25.06
CA GLU A 131 2.14 12.36 25.88
C GLU A 131 0.90 11.86 25.15
N TRP A 132 0.09 11.06 25.84
CA TRP A 132 -1.08 10.41 25.25
C TRP A 132 -2.37 10.95 25.84
N MET A 133 -3.36 11.18 24.97
CA MET A 133 -4.75 11.35 25.38
C MET A 133 -5.52 10.05 25.17
N SER A 134 -6.38 9.69 26.12
CA SER A 134 -7.30 8.56 25.99
C SER A 134 -8.45 8.86 25.01
N TYR A 135 -9.16 7.84 24.54
CA TYR A 135 -10.36 8.04 23.70
C TYR A 135 -11.39 8.94 24.40
N ARG A 136 -11.57 8.75 25.71
CA ARG A 136 -12.45 9.56 26.55
C ARG A 136 -12.05 11.03 26.59
N GLU A 137 -10.77 11.32 26.78
CA GLU A 137 -10.25 12.69 26.82
C GLU A 137 -10.37 13.37 25.45
N VAL A 138 -10.07 12.65 24.37
CA VAL A 138 -10.27 13.14 23.00
C VAL A 138 -11.74 13.43 22.76
N GLU A 139 -12.65 12.54 23.16
CA GLU A 139 -14.09 12.71 23.01
C GLU A 139 -14.65 13.92 23.77
N ALA A 140 -14.16 14.16 24.99
CA ALA A 140 -14.51 15.34 25.77
C ALA A 140 -14.11 16.63 25.01
N LYS A 141 -12.91 16.66 24.42
CA LYS A 141 -12.45 17.78 23.60
C LYS A 141 -13.27 17.94 22.32
N VAL A 142 -13.57 16.86 21.61
CA VAL A 142 -14.43 16.88 20.41
C VAL A 142 -15.80 17.48 20.75
N SER A 143 -16.40 17.09 21.89
CA SER A 143 -17.70 17.62 22.33
C SER A 143 -17.68 19.13 22.58
N VAL A 144 -16.66 19.62 23.27
CA VAL A 144 -16.52 21.06 23.56
C VAL A 144 -16.29 21.86 22.27
N VAL A 145 -15.41 21.38 21.40
CA VAL A 145 -15.14 22.05 20.10
C VAL A 145 -16.37 22.03 19.22
N ALA A 146 -17.12 20.92 19.15
CA ALA A 146 -18.33 20.81 18.34
C ALA A 146 -19.42 21.77 18.82
N ALA A 147 -19.59 21.93 20.14
CA ALA A 147 -20.52 22.90 20.71
C ALA A 147 -20.16 24.34 20.28
N GLY A 148 -18.88 24.73 20.42
CA GLY A 148 -18.43 26.05 19.98
C GLY A 148 -18.55 26.26 18.47
N LEU A 149 -18.25 25.25 17.65
CA LEU A 149 -18.40 25.33 16.19
C LEU A 149 -19.86 25.52 15.78
N LYS A 150 -20.81 24.89 16.48
CA LYS A 150 -22.24 25.05 16.18
C LYS A 150 -22.71 26.50 16.36
N ASP A 151 -22.15 27.20 17.34
CA ASP A 151 -22.49 28.60 17.61
C ASP A 151 -21.77 29.57 16.66
N LEU A 152 -20.56 29.23 16.20
CA LEU A 152 -19.74 30.08 15.33
C LEU A 152 -20.03 29.91 13.84
N ALA A 153 -20.33 28.69 13.41
CA ALA A 153 -20.51 28.33 12.02
C ALA A 153 -21.96 28.57 11.57
N THR A 154 -22.39 29.83 11.63
CA THR A 154 -23.74 30.27 11.24
C THR A 154 -23.83 30.60 9.74
N GLY A 155 -24.98 30.35 9.12
CA GLY A 155 -25.25 30.64 7.70
C GLY A 155 -25.96 29.47 7.01
N ASP A 156 -26.30 29.63 5.72
CA ASP A 156 -27.09 28.63 4.99
C ASP A 156 -26.29 27.36 4.66
N GLU A 157 -24.97 27.46 4.51
CA GLU A 157 -24.07 26.32 4.26
C GLU A 157 -22.67 26.56 4.85
N PRO A 158 -22.54 26.55 6.18
CA PRO A 158 -21.27 26.82 6.85
C PRO A 158 -20.23 25.77 6.47
N LYS A 159 -18.98 26.22 6.31
CA LYS A 159 -17.82 25.36 6.03
C LYS A 159 -16.68 25.79 6.95
N VAL A 160 -15.92 24.84 7.48
CA VAL A 160 -14.76 25.12 8.33
C VAL A 160 -13.48 24.86 7.55
N VAL A 161 -12.67 25.90 7.38
CA VAL A 161 -11.34 25.77 6.79
C VAL A 161 -10.35 25.43 7.89
N ILE A 162 -9.63 24.31 7.74
CA ILE A 162 -8.56 23.90 8.64
C ILE A 162 -7.23 24.06 7.90
N PHE A 163 -6.45 25.07 8.30
CA PHE A 163 -5.07 25.26 7.85
C PHE A 163 -4.12 24.85 8.98
N ALA A 164 -3.66 23.60 8.92
CA ALA A 164 -2.70 23.06 9.88
C ALA A 164 -2.04 21.79 9.32
N GLU A 165 -0.84 21.49 9.81
CA GLU A 165 -0.19 20.20 9.62
C GLU A 165 -0.95 19.07 10.33
N THR A 166 -0.61 17.82 10.01
CA THR A 166 -1.16 16.64 10.69
C THR A 166 -0.77 16.67 12.18
N ARG A 167 -1.74 16.96 13.05
CA ARG A 167 -1.56 17.02 14.52
C ARG A 167 -2.84 16.64 15.25
N ALA A 168 -2.74 16.31 16.54
CA ALA A 168 -3.89 15.91 17.36
C ALA A 168 -5.04 16.94 17.31
N HIS A 169 -4.72 18.22 17.38
CA HIS A 169 -5.70 19.31 17.30
C HIS A 169 -6.45 19.33 15.96
N TRP A 170 -5.77 19.02 14.85
CA TRP A 170 -6.41 18.94 13.54
C TRP A 170 -7.47 17.84 13.53
N LEU A 171 -7.14 16.65 14.06
CA LEU A 171 -8.04 15.51 14.08
C LEU A 171 -9.24 15.73 15.02
N ILE A 172 -8.99 16.33 16.20
CA ILE A 172 -10.05 16.71 17.15
C ILE A 172 -11.03 17.69 16.48
N THR A 173 -10.51 18.72 15.80
CA THR A 173 -11.35 19.68 15.09
C THR A 173 -12.12 19.03 13.94
N ALA A 174 -11.50 18.12 13.17
CA ALA A 174 -12.18 17.40 12.10
C ALA A 174 -13.34 16.54 12.63
N LEU A 175 -13.11 15.77 13.71
CA LEU A 175 -14.16 14.99 14.39
C LEU A 175 -15.28 15.89 14.91
N ALA A 176 -14.95 17.07 15.45
CA ALA A 176 -15.92 18.04 15.94
C ALA A 176 -16.78 18.61 14.81
N CYS A 177 -16.19 18.89 13.65
CA CYS A 177 -16.93 19.29 12.44
C CYS A 177 -17.89 18.19 11.98
N PHE A 178 -17.45 16.92 11.94
CA PHE A 178 -18.33 15.81 11.58
C PHE A 178 -19.51 15.66 12.55
N ARG A 179 -19.27 15.85 13.86
CA ARG A 179 -20.33 15.86 14.88
C ARG A 179 -21.31 17.01 14.70
N ALA A 180 -20.81 18.19 14.38
CA ALA A 180 -21.63 19.36 14.12
C ALA A 180 -22.30 19.33 12.73
N ASN A 181 -22.05 18.28 11.92
CA ASN A 181 -22.50 18.16 10.53
C ASN A 181 -22.04 19.34 9.65
N ILE A 182 -20.80 19.80 9.86
CA ILE A 182 -20.18 20.91 9.13
C ILE A 182 -19.11 20.35 8.19
N PRO A 183 -19.20 20.59 6.87
CA PRO A 183 -18.14 20.22 5.93
C PRO A 183 -16.80 20.89 6.26
N ILE A 184 -15.72 20.11 6.16
CA ILE A 184 -14.35 20.60 6.34
C ILE A 184 -13.70 20.91 4.99
N VAL A 185 -12.85 21.94 4.96
CA VAL A 185 -11.95 22.25 3.85
C VAL A 185 -10.53 22.27 4.40
N THR A 186 -9.71 21.32 3.97
CA THR A 186 -8.36 21.13 4.51
C THR A 186 -7.32 21.78 3.61
N VAL A 187 -6.46 22.62 4.18
CA VAL A 187 -5.31 23.22 3.49
C VAL A 187 -4.04 22.64 4.12
N TYR A 188 -3.33 21.78 3.38
CA TYR A 188 -2.12 21.09 3.87
C TYR A 188 -0.87 21.95 3.61
N ALA A 189 0.01 22.04 4.61
CA ALA A 189 1.26 22.81 4.53
C ALA A 189 2.43 22.07 3.84
N THR A 190 2.30 20.75 3.61
CA THR A 190 3.38 19.90 3.11
C THR A 190 2.89 19.05 1.94
N LEU A 191 3.33 19.35 0.72
CA LEU A 191 3.12 18.47 -0.43
C LEU A 191 4.46 17.87 -0.87
N GLY A 192 4.55 16.54 -0.76
CA GLY A 192 5.48 15.70 -1.51
C GLY A 192 6.36 14.79 -0.67
N GLU A 193 5.99 13.51 -0.54
CA GLU A 193 6.95 12.42 -0.39
C GLU A 193 6.56 11.20 -1.23
N ASP A 194 6.64 11.35 -2.55
CA ASP A 194 6.80 10.19 -3.42
C ASP A 194 8.30 9.87 -3.51
N ALA A 195 8.65 8.65 -3.09
CA ALA A 195 9.95 7.95 -3.16
C ALA A 195 10.45 7.38 -1.83
N ILE A 196 9.68 7.36 -0.73
CA ILE A 196 10.17 6.79 0.54
C ILE A 196 10.63 5.33 0.36
N MET A 197 9.84 4.53 -0.35
CA MET A 197 10.18 3.12 -0.60
C MET A 197 11.43 2.97 -1.47
N ASP A 198 11.58 3.79 -2.51
CA ASP A 198 12.77 3.79 -3.36
C ASP A 198 14.00 4.33 -2.63
N ARG A 199 13.83 5.31 -1.73
CA ARG A 199 14.89 5.80 -0.84
C ARG A 199 15.34 4.72 0.13
N ILE A 200 14.42 3.94 0.70
CA ILE A 200 14.77 2.81 1.56
C ILE A 200 15.49 1.72 0.76
N PHE A 201 14.98 1.36 -0.42
CA PHE A 201 15.65 0.41 -1.31
C PHE A 201 17.08 0.86 -1.65
N LYS A 202 17.24 2.14 -2.02
CA LYS A 202 18.54 2.73 -2.33
C LYS A 202 19.46 2.75 -1.12
N ALA A 203 18.98 3.15 0.05
CA ALA A 203 19.76 3.18 1.29
C ALA A 203 20.25 1.78 1.70
N VAL A 204 19.38 0.76 1.62
CA VAL A 204 19.79 -0.63 1.90
C VAL A 204 20.79 -1.12 0.86
N SER A 205 20.58 -0.79 -0.42
CA SER A 205 21.50 -1.16 -1.50
C SER A 205 22.88 -0.53 -1.35
N GLU A 206 22.94 0.75 -0.98
CA GLU A 206 24.18 1.48 -0.70
C GLU A 206 24.92 0.91 0.52
N GLU A 207 24.20 0.61 1.61
CA GLU A 207 24.76 -0.02 2.82
C GLU A 207 25.36 -1.41 2.52
N VAL A 208 24.66 -2.21 1.71
CA VAL A 208 25.17 -3.51 1.25
C VAL A 208 26.40 -3.30 0.37
N ALA A 209 26.38 -2.36 -0.58
CA ALA A 209 27.51 -2.09 -1.47
C ALA A 209 28.76 -1.59 -0.71
N ALA A 210 28.57 -0.85 0.39
CA ALA A 210 29.66 -0.38 1.26
C ALA A 210 30.24 -1.49 2.17
N SER A 211 29.54 -2.63 2.32
CA SER A 211 29.99 -3.73 3.17
C SER A 211 31.12 -4.56 2.52
N PRO A 212 31.97 -5.26 3.29
CA PRO A 212 33.02 -6.14 2.74
C PRO A 212 32.46 -7.17 1.75
N ARG A 213 33.24 -7.55 0.73
CA ARG A 213 32.79 -8.44 -0.36
C ARG A 213 32.17 -9.76 0.12
N ILE A 214 32.68 -10.30 1.23
CA ILE A 214 32.11 -11.50 1.85
C ILE A 214 30.69 -11.26 2.41
N MET A 215 30.42 -10.09 3.00
CA MET A 215 29.11 -9.71 3.53
C MET A 215 28.11 -9.43 2.40
N GLN A 216 28.56 -8.88 1.27
CA GLN A 216 27.73 -8.71 0.07
C GLN A 216 27.25 -10.05 -0.49
N GLU A 217 28.18 -10.99 -0.67
CA GLU A 217 27.85 -12.33 -1.18
C GLU A 217 26.98 -13.11 -0.19
N LEU A 218 27.22 -12.97 1.12
CA LEU A 218 26.34 -13.51 2.16
C LEU A 218 24.94 -12.90 2.08
N PHE A 219 24.80 -11.58 1.95
CA PHE A 219 23.49 -10.93 1.84
C PHE A 219 22.73 -11.41 0.61
N LYS A 220 23.37 -11.42 -0.57
CA LYS A 220 22.78 -11.92 -1.83
C LYS A 220 22.30 -13.36 -1.70
N LEU A 221 23.15 -14.24 -1.16
CA LEU A 221 22.84 -15.66 -1.00
C LEU A 221 21.65 -15.90 -0.05
N ASN A 222 21.60 -15.16 1.05
CA ASN A 222 20.50 -15.24 2.02
C ASN A 222 19.21 -14.60 1.49
N TYR A 223 19.30 -13.49 0.75
CA TYR A 223 18.18 -12.85 0.07
C TYR A 223 17.55 -13.80 -0.96
N GLU A 224 18.36 -14.40 -1.84
CA GLU A 224 17.89 -15.35 -2.86
C GLU A 224 17.26 -16.59 -2.23
N ARG A 225 17.86 -17.13 -1.16
CA ARG A 225 17.28 -18.26 -0.43
C ARG A 225 15.94 -17.90 0.21
N LYS A 226 15.85 -16.74 0.87
CA LYS A 226 14.61 -16.26 1.46
C LYS A 226 13.56 -15.94 0.40
N ARG A 227 13.95 -15.39 -0.74
CA ARG A 227 13.08 -15.12 -1.89
C ARG A 227 12.42 -16.40 -2.39
N ALA A 228 13.21 -17.44 -2.64
CA ALA A 228 12.70 -18.73 -3.11
C ALA A 228 11.67 -19.32 -2.13
N ARG A 229 11.98 -19.32 -0.82
CA ARG A 229 11.08 -19.86 0.22
C ARG A 229 9.85 -18.99 0.48
N TYR A 230 9.99 -17.67 0.37
CA TYR A 230 8.88 -16.73 0.48
C TYR A 230 7.83 -16.99 -0.61
N GLN A 231 8.27 -17.27 -1.84
CA GLN A 231 7.38 -17.62 -2.95
C GLN A 231 6.65 -18.96 -2.74
N GLU A 232 7.19 -19.84 -1.90
CA GLU A 232 6.56 -21.10 -1.47
C GLU A 232 5.67 -20.92 -0.22
N GLY A 233 5.44 -19.67 0.23
CA GLY A 233 4.60 -19.37 1.39
C GLY A 233 5.29 -19.49 2.76
N TYR A 234 6.60 -19.77 2.79
CA TYR A 234 7.36 -19.90 4.04
C TYR A 234 7.85 -18.54 4.57
N CYS A 235 7.97 -18.45 5.88
CA CYS A 235 8.74 -17.40 6.56
C CYS A 235 10.10 -17.96 7.01
N SER A 236 11.09 -17.11 7.24
CA SER A 236 12.47 -17.51 7.58
C SER A 236 12.91 -16.93 8.95
N PRO A 237 12.35 -17.38 10.09
CA PRO A 237 12.48 -16.71 11.38
C PRO A 237 13.92 -16.49 11.86
N PHE A 238 14.84 -17.39 11.54
CA PHE A 238 16.26 -17.27 11.92
C PHE A 238 17.01 -16.25 11.07
N LEU A 239 16.81 -16.23 9.75
CA LEU A 239 17.37 -15.18 8.89
C LEU A 239 16.79 -13.81 9.23
N ASP A 240 15.50 -13.77 9.58
CA ASP A 240 14.81 -12.55 10.04
C ASP A 240 15.49 -11.96 11.29
N ARG A 241 15.92 -12.83 12.23
CA ARG A 241 16.57 -12.42 13.49
C ARG A 241 18.03 -12.04 13.35
N ILE A 242 18.77 -12.61 12.41
CA ILE A 242 20.23 -12.44 12.30
C ILE A 242 20.60 -11.41 11.23
N ILE A 243 20.06 -11.56 10.03
CA ILE A 243 20.46 -10.75 8.86
C ILE A 243 19.52 -9.55 8.71
N PHE A 244 18.21 -9.81 8.69
CA PHE A 244 17.23 -8.76 8.40
C PHE A 244 16.86 -7.91 9.63
N LYS A 245 17.24 -8.32 10.85
CA LYS A 245 16.98 -7.55 12.08
C LYS A 245 17.57 -6.14 12.04
N LYS A 246 18.75 -5.96 11.45
CA LYS A 246 19.36 -4.62 11.29
C LYS A 246 18.51 -3.73 10.38
N ILE A 247 18.06 -4.27 9.24
CA ILE A 247 17.19 -3.55 8.29
C ILE A 247 15.85 -3.22 8.95
N ARG A 248 15.24 -4.20 9.64
CA ARG A 248 13.96 -4.01 10.32
C ARG A 248 14.02 -2.94 11.42
N LYS A 249 15.16 -2.82 12.10
CA LYS A 249 15.40 -1.76 13.10
C LYS A 249 15.44 -0.35 12.52
N LEU A 250 15.73 -0.18 11.22
CA LEU A 250 15.67 1.14 10.56
C LEU A 250 14.26 1.74 10.63
N LEU A 251 13.22 0.89 10.68
CA LEU A 251 11.82 1.28 10.86
C LEU A 251 11.28 0.89 12.26
N GLY A 252 12.13 0.86 13.28
CA GLY A 252 11.74 0.60 14.67
C GLY A 252 11.56 -0.88 15.05
N GLY A 253 11.69 -1.82 14.12
CA GLY A 253 11.74 -3.26 14.41
C GLY A 253 10.40 -3.94 14.73
N GLN A 254 9.32 -3.18 14.93
CA GLN A 254 8.00 -3.69 15.31
C GLN A 254 6.97 -3.68 14.17
N LEU A 255 7.38 -3.29 12.96
CA LEU A 255 6.53 -3.25 11.79
C LEU A 255 5.90 -4.64 11.50
N LYS A 256 4.59 -4.65 11.27
CA LYS A 256 3.78 -5.85 11.00
C LYS A 256 3.22 -5.91 9.58
N GLY A 257 3.11 -4.78 8.91
CA GLY A 257 2.67 -4.67 7.52
C GLY A 257 2.84 -3.25 7.00
N VAL A 258 2.87 -3.09 5.69
CA VAL A 258 2.98 -1.81 4.98
C VAL A 258 1.94 -1.80 3.87
N LEU A 259 1.14 -0.74 3.82
CA LEU A 259 0.28 -0.44 2.69
C LEU A 259 0.91 0.72 1.91
N SER A 260 1.20 0.49 0.64
CA SER A 260 1.69 1.51 -0.29
C SER A 260 0.57 1.91 -1.25
N GLY A 261 0.37 3.21 -1.48
CA GLY A 261 -0.61 3.73 -2.42
C GLY A 261 -0.25 5.14 -2.88
N GLY A 262 -1.08 5.74 -3.72
CA GLY A 262 -0.86 7.09 -4.27
C GLY A 262 0.03 7.13 -5.51
N ALA A 263 1.07 6.29 -5.56
CA ALA A 263 1.94 6.13 -6.72
C ALA A 263 2.23 4.66 -7.04
N PRO A 264 2.58 4.31 -8.30
CA PRO A 264 2.95 2.96 -8.67
C PRO A 264 4.17 2.47 -7.87
N LEU A 265 4.09 1.27 -7.30
CA LEU A 265 5.24 0.60 -6.68
C LEU A 265 5.77 -0.51 -7.58
N ASN A 266 7.05 -0.39 -7.95
CA ASN A 266 7.75 -1.41 -8.74
C ASN A 266 7.68 -2.79 -8.06
N ALA A 267 7.36 -3.83 -8.84
CA ALA A 267 7.19 -5.19 -8.34
C ALA A 267 8.45 -5.79 -7.69
N GLU A 268 9.64 -5.45 -8.20
CA GLU A 268 10.92 -5.85 -7.62
C GLU A 268 11.18 -5.12 -6.30
N THR A 269 10.95 -3.80 -6.24
CA THR A 269 11.04 -3.02 -5.00
C THR A 269 10.07 -3.58 -3.95
N GLN A 270 8.81 -3.84 -4.32
CA GLN A 270 7.82 -4.45 -3.42
C GLN A 270 8.31 -5.81 -2.89
N ARG A 271 8.85 -6.67 -3.76
CA ARG A 271 9.37 -7.99 -3.38
C ARG A 271 10.57 -7.89 -2.45
N PHE A 272 11.50 -6.99 -2.78
CA PHE A 272 12.66 -6.72 -1.95
C PHE A 272 12.23 -6.28 -0.56
N MET A 273 11.24 -5.39 -0.47
CA MET A 273 10.73 -4.86 0.80
C MET A 273 9.98 -5.91 1.62
N ASN A 274 9.13 -6.73 0.99
CA ASN A 274 8.50 -7.90 1.63
C ASN A 274 9.52 -8.80 2.34
N ILE A 275 10.63 -9.07 1.65
CA ILE A 275 11.71 -9.92 2.15
C ILE A 275 12.52 -9.18 3.23
N CYS A 276 12.94 -7.95 2.98
CA CYS A 276 13.87 -7.25 3.87
C CYS A 276 13.20 -6.75 5.15
N MET A 277 11.95 -6.30 5.08
CA MET A 277 11.20 -5.81 6.24
C MET A 277 10.57 -6.95 7.07
N CYS A 278 10.54 -8.17 6.53
CA CYS A 278 9.94 -9.33 7.18
C CYS A 278 8.46 -9.11 7.54
N CYS A 279 7.75 -8.33 6.73
CA CYS A 279 6.32 -8.07 6.86
C CYS A 279 5.67 -7.91 5.47
N PRO A 280 4.36 -8.17 5.34
CA PRO A 280 3.65 -7.93 4.10
C PRO A 280 3.70 -6.45 3.70
N VAL A 281 4.12 -6.19 2.47
CA VAL A 281 4.11 -4.92 1.77
C VAL A 281 3.12 -5.08 0.62
N VAL A 282 1.94 -4.51 0.80
CA VAL A 282 0.80 -4.60 -0.12
C VAL A 282 0.57 -3.25 -0.78
N GLN A 283 -0.03 -3.28 -1.97
CA GLN A 283 -0.42 -2.06 -2.67
C GLN A 283 -1.92 -1.81 -2.49
N GLY A 284 -2.29 -0.53 -2.47
CA GLY A 284 -3.65 -0.05 -2.57
C GLY A 284 -3.76 0.98 -3.69
N TYR A 285 -4.90 0.98 -4.37
CA TYR A 285 -5.21 1.93 -5.43
C TYR A 285 -6.54 2.60 -5.15
N GLY A 286 -6.60 3.88 -5.49
CA GLY A 286 -7.82 4.66 -5.54
C GLY A 286 -7.47 6.14 -5.66
N LEU A 287 -8.50 6.97 -5.70
CA LEU A 287 -8.38 8.39 -5.96
C LEU A 287 -9.14 9.20 -4.91
N THR A 288 -8.92 10.51 -4.92
CA THR A 288 -9.65 11.45 -4.05
C THR A 288 -11.16 11.31 -4.26
N GLU A 289 -11.57 11.16 -5.52
CA GLU A 289 -12.96 11.01 -5.97
C GLU A 289 -13.62 9.71 -5.46
N THR A 290 -12.83 8.75 -4.96
CA THR A 290 -13.31 7.47 -4.43
C THR A 290 -13.08 7.32 -2.92
N CYS A 291 -12.84 8.43 -2.23
CA CYS A 291 -12.60 8.48 -0.79
C CYS A 291 -11.47 7.54 -0.33
N GLY A 292 -10.34 7.57 -1.05
CA GLY A 292 -9.18 6.74 -0.75
C GLY A 292 -9.21 5.45 -1.55
N ALA A 293 -9.27 4.29 -0.89
CA ALA A 293 -9.06 3.00 -1.54
C ALA A 293 -10.27 2.50 -2.34
N ALA A 294 -10.02 2.11 -3.59
CA ALA A 294 -10.92 1.35 -4.44
C ALA A 294 -10.49 -0.12 -4.57
N CYS A 295 -9.18 -0.41 -4.51
CA CYS A 295 -8.61 -1.75 -4.46
C CYS A 295 -7.53 -1.83 -3.37
N VAL A 296 -7.45 -2.97 -2.67
CA VAL A 296 -6.38 -3.22 -1.69
C VAL A 296 -5.95 -4.69 -1.76
N ALA A 297 -4.65 -4.94 -1.92
CA ALA A 297 -4.10 -6.29 -1.93
C ALA A 297 -4.16 -6.95 -0.54
N ASP A 298 -4.50 -8.24 -0.52
CA ASP A 298 -4.56 -9.03 0.71
C ASP A 298 -3.15 -9.24 1.29
N ILE A 299 -3.03 -9.21 2.62
CA ILE A 299 -1.75 -9.40 3.32
C ILE A 299 -1.11 -10.78 3.09
N ASN A 300 -1.90 -11.76 2.65
CA ASN A 300 -1.44 -13.11 2.32
C ASN A 300 -1.11 -13.25 0.83
N ASP A 301 -1.47 -12.27 -0.01
CA ASP A 301 -1.14 -12.30 -1.43
C ASP A 301 0.37 -12.09 -1.63
N LEU A 302 1.01 -13.10 -2.22
CA LEU A 302 2.45 -13.11 -2.47
C LEU A 302 2.81 -12.47 -3.82
N SER A 303 1.81 -12.12 -4.63
CA SER A 303 2.02 -11.47 -5.91
C SER A 303 2.42 -10.00 -5.76
N THR A 304 3.11 -9.50 -6.78
CA THR A 304 3.67 -8.14 -6.82
C THR A 304 3.25 -7.45 -8.11
N GLY A 305 3.11 -6.12 -8.07
CA GLY A 305 2.62 -5.34 -9.23
C GLY A 305 1.10 -5.39 -9.43
N THR A 306 0.36 -5.88 -8.43
CA THR A 306 -1.11 -5.81 -8.37
C THR A 306 -1.53 -4.90 -7.23
N VAL A 307 -2.68 -4.26 -7.37
CA VAL A 307 -3.30 -3.42 -6.32
C VAL A 307 -4.40 -4.17 -5.56
N GLY A 308 -4.57 -5.46 -5.85
CA GLY A 308 -5.55 -6.33 -5.19
C GLY A 308 -6.96 -6.27 -5.78
N PRO A 309 -7.92 -6.97 -5.15
CA PRO A 309 -9.33 -6.92 -5.50
C PRO A 309 -9.96 -5.57 -5.14
N PRO A 310 -11.15 -5.26 -5.71
CA PRO A 310 -11.98 -4.17 -5.25
C PRO A 310 -12.29 -4.28 -3.75
N VAL A 311 -12.31 -3.15 -3.04
CA VAL A 311 -12.79 -3.10 -1.65
C VAL A 311 -14.30 -3.28 -1.60
N ARG A 312 -14.83 -3.73 -0.45
CA ARG A 312 -16.24 -4.13 -0.36
C ARG A 312 -17.26 -2.99 -0.45
N CYS A 313 -16.86 -1.72 -0.42
CA CYS A 313 -17.80 -0.61 -0.62
C CYS A 313 -17.96 -0.20 -2.09
N CYS A 314 -17.21 -0.81 -3.02
CA CYS A 314 -17.24 -0.45 -4.43
C CYS A 314 -17.07 -1.65 -5.37
N GLU A 315 -17.21 -1.37 -6.65
CA GLU A 315 -17.05 -2.27 -7.78
C GLU A 315 -16.21 -1.59 -8.84
N ILE A 316 -15.50 -2.40 -9.62
CA ILE A 316 -14.68 -1.93 -10.75
C ILE A 316 -15.34 -2.36 -12.05
N LEU A 317 -15.45 -1.47 -13.02
CA LEU A 317 -15.84 -1.80 -14.39
C LEU A 317 -14.68 -1.49 -15.32
N LEU A 318 -14.55 -2.26 -16.40
CA LEU A 318 -13.56 -2.01 -17.45
C LEU A 318 -14.30 -1.52 -18.69
N ARG A 319 -14.16 -0.22 -19.00
CA ARG A 319 -14.69 0.39 -20.22
C ARG A 319 -13.70 0.22 -21.36
N GLU A 320 -14.20 -0.18 -22.52
CA GLU A 320 -13.38 -0.29 -23.72
C GLU A 320 -12.78 1.06 -24.11
N TRP A 321 -11.52 1.04 -24.50
CA TRP A 321 -10.83 2.16 -25.13
C TRP A 321 -10.19 1.68 -26.43
N ALA A 322 -11.00 1.73 -27.49
CA ALA A 322 -10.68 1.19 -28.81
C ALA A 322 -9.40 1.80 -29.42
N GLU A 323 -9.19 3.11 -29.21
CA GLU A 323 -8.00 3.81 -29.73
C GLU A 323 -6.69 3.21 -29.21
N GLY A 324 -6.68 2.80 -27.94
CA GLY A 324 -5.54 2.14 -27.30
C GLY A 324 -5.52 0.61 -27.45
N GLY A 325 -6.52 0.03 -28.12
CA GLY A 325 -6.66 -1.43 -28.27
C GLY A 325 -6.99 -2.16 -26.98
N TYR A 326 -7.58 -1.49 -25.98
CA TYR A 326 -7.94 -2.08 -24.69
C TYR A 326 -9.43 -2.40 -24.62
N SER A 327 -9.77 -3.67 -24.39
CA SER A 327 -11.16 -4.13 -24.28
C SER A 327 -11.33 -5.18 -23.17
N PRO A 328 -12.46 -5.16 -22.43
CA PRO A 328 -12.75 -6.19 -21.41
C PRO A 328 -12.84 -7.61 -22.01
N PHE A 329 -12.94 -7.71 -23.33
CA PHE A 329 -12.94 -8.99 -24.06
C PHE A 329 -11.55 -9.47 -24.48
N ASN A 330 -10.48 -8.66 -24.29
CA ASN A 330 -9.11 -9.12 -24.50
C ASN A 330 -8.75 -10.28 -23.55
N ASP A 331 -7.64 -10.96 -23.85
CA ASP A 331 -6.99 -11.91 -22.96
C ASP A 331 -5.54 -11.47 -22.71
N PRO A 332 -5.20 -10.95 -21.52
CA PRO A 332 -6.07 -10.73 -20.36
C PRO A 332 -7.09 -9.57 -20.57
N PRO A 333 -8.23 -9.56 -19.83
CA PRO A 333 -9.20 -8.45 -19.91
C PRO A 333 -8.61 -7.12 -19.48
N ARG A 334 -8.76 -6.08 -20.30
CA ARG A 334 -8.23 -4.74 -20.04
C ARG A 334 -9.22 -3.64 -20.37
N GLY A 335 -9.03 -2.45 -19.82
CA GLY A 335 -9.87 -1.32 -20.18
C GLY A 335 -9.63 -0.14 -19.26
N GLU A 336 -10.31 0.95 -19.53
CA GLU A 336 -10.37 2.07 -18.60
C GLU A 336 -11.12 1.66 -17.33
N ILE A 337 -10.51 1.89 -16.19
CA ILE A 337 -11.09 1.61 -14.89
C ILE A 337 -12.19 2.63 -14.62
N LEU A 338 -13.40 2.14 -14.41
CA LEU A 338 -14.50 2.90 -13.84
C LEU A 338 -14.80 2.36 -12.44
N ILE A 339 -15.14 3.25 -11.51
CA ILE A 339 -15.41 2.88 -10.11
C ILE A 339 -16.84 3.26 -9.76
N SER A 340 -17.60 2.31 -9.21
CA SER A 340 -18.98 2.52 -8.75
C SER A 340 -19.12 2.03 -7.32
N GLY A 341 -19.74 2.82 -6.45
CA GLY A 341 -19.89 2.49 -5.03
C GLY A 341 -20.34 3.69 -4.21
N GLU A 342 -20.69 3.45 -2.95
CA GLU A 342 -21.10 4.52 -2.01
C GLU A 342 -19.94 5.43 -1.61
N ASN A 343 -18.70 4.98 -1.81
CA ASN A 343 -17.48 5.77 -1.61
C ASN A 343 -17.18 6.74 -2.76
N VAL A 344 -17.92 6.68 -3.87
CA VAL A 344 -17.69 7.58 -5.01
C VAL A 344 -18.33 8.93 -4.74
N SER A 345 -17.53 10.00 -4.81
CA SER A 345 -17.95 11.38 -4.61
C SER A 345 -19.17 11.74 -5.49
N PRO A 346 -20.09 12.60 -5.02
CA PRO A 346 -21.17 13.12 -5.84
C PRO A 346 -20.68 14.01 -7.00
N GLY A 347 -19.46 14.52 -6.95
CA GLY A 347 -18.87 15.32 -8.01
C GLY A 347 -17.89 16.38 -7.52
N TYR A 348 -17.64 17.37 -8.36
CA TYR A 348 -16.78 18.50 -8.08
C TYR A 348 -17.59 19.72 -7.64
N PHE A 349 -17.15 20.34 -6.54
CA PHE A 349 -17.83 21.51 -5.98
C PHE A 349 -17.85 22.68 -6.99
N LYS A 350 -19.05 23.16 -7.34
CA LYS A 350 -19.29 24.25 -8.30
C LYS A 350 -18.73 24.01 -9.71
N LEU A 351 -18.55 22.74 -10.10
CA LEU A 351 -18.08 22.37 -11.44
C LEU A 351 -18.98 21.28 -12.04
N PRO A 352 -20.24 21.61 -12.42
CA PRO A 352 -21.20 20.63 -12.92
C PRO A 352 -20.76 20.00 -14.24
N GLU A 353 -20.24 20.79 -15.19
CA GLU A 353 -19.80 20.27 -16.50
C GLU A 353 -18.70 19.21 -16.34
N LYS A 354 -17.69 19.48 -15.50
CA LYS A 354 -16.63 18.52 -15.21
C LYS A 354 -17.15 17.31 -14.43
N THR A 355 -18.14 17.51 -13.57
CA THR A 355 -18.80 16.42 -12.85
C THR A 355 -19.51 15.49 -13.83
N ASP A 356 -20.24 16.03 -14.79
CA ASP A 356 -20.99 15.25 -15.77
C ASP A 356 -20.06 14.52 -16.76
N GLU A 357 -18.89 15.10 -17.05
CA GLU A 357 -17.85 14.47 -17.87
C GLU A 357 -17.23 13.24 -17.20
N GLU A 358 -16.90 13.35 -15.91
CA GLU A 358 -16.13 12.32 -15.19
C GLU A 358 -17.01 11.35 -14.37
N PHE A 359 -18.23 11.74 -14.00
CA PHE A 359 -19.18 10.92 -13.23
C PHE A 359 -20.41 10.54 -14.06
N ILE A 360 -20.29 9.46 -14.81
CA ILE A 360 -21.26 9.07 -15.84
C ILE A 360 -22.17 7.93 -15.40
N MET A 361 -23.29 7.77 -16.10
CA MET A 361 -24.05 6.51 -16.09
C MET A 361 -23.44 5.52 -17.08
N TYR A 362 -22.92 4.41 -16.57
CA TYR A 362 -22.37 3.34 -17.38
C TYR A 362 -22.99 2.00 -16.95
N LYS A 363 -23.61 1.30 -17.91
CA LYS A 363 -24.32 0.02 -17.66
C LYS A 363 -25.31 0.10 -16.48
N GLY A 364 -26.07 1.20 -16.41
CA GLY A 364 -27.08 1.43 -15.37
C GLY A 364 -26.50 1.79 -14.00
N LYS A 365 -25.19 2.03 -13.88
CA LYS A 365 -24.52 2.42 -12.63
C LYS A 365 -23.87 3.79 -12.77
N ARG A 366 -23.96 4.61 -11.71
CA ARG A 366 -23.15 5.83 -11.60
C ARG A 366 -21.70 5.45 -11.34
N CYS A 367 -20.81 5.89 -12.22
CA CYS A 367 -19.41 5.51 -12.21
C CYS A 367 -18.52 6.73 -12.33
N PHE A 368 -17.42 6.75 -11.59
CA PHE A 368 -16.32 7.69 -11.81
C PHE A 368 -15.35 7.14 -12.87
N CYS A 369 -15.02 7.95 -13.87
CA CYS A 369 -14.04 7.67 -14.91
C CYS A 369 -12.64 8.03 -14.39
N THR A 370 -11.84 7.03 -14.05
CA THR A 370 -10.51 7.27 -13.44
C THR A 370 -9.48 7.83 -14.42
N GLY A 371 -9.67 7.60 -15.72
CA GLY A 371 -8.65 7.84 -16.74
C GLY A 371 -7.46 6.87 -16.67
N ASP A 372 -7.51 5.85 -15.82
CA ASP A 372 -6.47 4.83 -15.67
C ASP A 372 -6.83 3.56 -16.43
N ILE A 373 -5.85 2.88 -17.02
CA ILE A 373 -6.03 1.59 -17.68
C ILE A 373 -5.72 0.47 -16.68
N GLY A 374 -6.68 -0.44 -16.53
CA GLY A 374 -6.60 -1.61 -15.66
C GLY A 374 -6.58 -2.92 -16.44
N GLU A 375 -5.93 -3.91 -15.86
CA GLU A 375 -5.99 -5.31 -16.27
C GLU A 375 -6.59 -6.15 -15.14
N LYS A 376 -7.60 -6.97 -15.46
CA LYS A 376 -8.17 -7.91 -14.50
C LYS A 376 -7.40 -9.24 -14.54
N ARG A 377 -6.89 -9.66 -13.39
CA ARG A 377 -6.26 -10.97 -13.19
C ARG A 377 -7.28 -12.10 -13.06
N LYS A 378 -6.80 -13.34 -13.15
CA LYS A 378 -7.62 -14.56 -13.01
C LYS A 378 -8.29 -14.65 -11.63
N ASP A 379 -7.61 -14.23 -10.57
CA ASP A 379 -8.12 -14.17 -9.20
C ASP A 379 -9.06 -12.97 -8.94
N GLY A 380 -9.26 -12.09 -9.94
CA GLY A 380 -10.07 -10.89 -9.84
C GLY A 380 -9.35 -9.64 -9.36
N SER A 381 -8.09 -9.76 -8.94
CA SER A 381 -7.28 -8.62 -8.57
C SER A 381 -6.99 -7.73 -9.78
N ILE A 382 -6.76 -6.45 -9.55
CA ILE A 382 -6.49 -5.46 -10.60
C ILE A 382 -4.98 -5.17 -10.68
N ILE A 383 -4.48 -4.99 -11.90
CA ILE A 383 -3.17 -4.40 -12.19
C ILE A 383 -3.42 -3.05 -12.83
N ILE A 384 -2.74 -2.02 -12.36
CA ILE A 384 -2.74 -0.70 -13.01
C ILE A 384 -1.68 -0.73 -14.10
N VAL A 385 -2.08 -0.51 -15.35
CA VAL A 385 -1.19 -0.53 -16.51
C VAL A 385 -0.49 0.82 -16.64
N ASP A 386 -1.27 1.88 -16.81
CA ASP A 386 -0.80 3.28 -16.85
C ASP A 386 -2.01 4.23 -16.87
N ARG A 387 -1.78 5.54 -16.87
CA ARG A 387 -2.82 6.53 -17.18
C ARG A 387 -3.02 6.66 -18.69
N LYS A 388 -4.26 6.82 -19.14
CA LYS A 388 -4.59 7.04 -20.57
C LYS A 388 -3.74 8.15 -21.20
N LYS A 389 -3.58 9.26 -20.48
CA LYS A 389 -2.81 10.43 -20.92
C LYS A 389 -1.29 10.22 -20.97
N ASP A 390 -0.77 9.22 -20.24
CA ASP A 390 0.67 8.96 -20.13
C ASP A 390 1.13 7.86 -21.11
N LEU A 391 0.18 7.21 -21.83
CA LEU A 391 0.46 6.21 -22.85
C LEU A 391 0.89 6.85 -24.17
N VAL A 392 2.06 6.46 -24.68
CA VAL A 392 2.63 7.01 -25.92
C VAL A 392 2.30 6.11 -27.10
N LYS A 393 1.78 6.73 -28.17
CA LYS A 393 1.53 6.08 -29.46
C LYS A 393 2.82 5.97 -30.27
N LEU A 394 3.24 4.75 -30.60
CA LEU A 394 4.34 4.47 -31.51
C LEU A 394 3.94 4.74 -32.96
N GLN A 395 4.93 4.87 -33.85
CA GLN A 395 4.71 5.11 -35.28
C GLN A 395 3.84 4.04 -35.96
N HIS A 396 3.80 2.82 -35.41
CA HIS A 396 2.99 1.70 -35.90
C HIS A 396 1.58 1.65 -35.28
N GLY A 397 1.20 2.66 -34.48
CA GLY A 397 -0.13 2.78 -33.87
C GLY A 397 -0.30 2.11 -32.51
N GLU A 398 0.69 1.35 -32.05
CA GLU A 398 0.69 0.69 -30.73
C GLU A 398 0.92 1.69 -29.60
N TYR A 399 0.25 1.51 -28.46
CA TYR A 399 0.44 2.33 -27.27
C TYR A 399 1.34 1.63 -26.24
N VAL A 400 2.33 2.35 -25.70
CA VAL A 400 3.28 1.83 -24.71
C VAL A 400 3.27 2.69 -23.45
N SER A 401 3.29 2.01 -22.29
CA SER A 401 3.46 2.62 -20.96
C SER A 401 4.89 3.10 -20.76
N LEU A 402 5.06 4.39 -20.46
CA LEU A 402 6.35 4.96 -20.10
C LEU A 402 6.77 4.54 -18.69
N ALA A 403 5.83 4.35 -17.77
CA ALA A 403 6.12 3.89 -16.41
C ALA A 403 6.82 2.53 -16.43
N LYS A 404 6.36 1.62 -17.29
CA LYS A 404 6.93 0.27 -17.46
C LYS A 404 8.34 0.25 -18.07
N VAL A 405 8.74 1.31 -18.77
CA VAL A 405 10.08 1.46 -19.35
C VAL A 405 11.07 2.06 -18.34
N ARG A 406 10.58 2.86 -17.39
CA ARG A 406 11.39 3.50 -16.34
C ARG A 406 11.58 2.64 -15.09
N SER A 407 10.66 1.72 -14.83
CA SER A 407 10.70 0.71 -13.76
C SER A 407 11.59 -0.47 -14.14
#